data_AF-A0AAW1CWF9-F1
#
_entry.id   AF-A0AAW1CWF9-F1
#
_cell.length_a   1.000
_cell.length_b   1.000
_cell.length_c   1.000
_cell.angle_alpha   90.00
_cell.angle_beta   90.00
_cell.angle_gamma   90.00
#
_symmetry.space_group_name_H-M   'P 1'
#
loop_
_entity.id
_entity.type
_entity.pdbx_description
1 polymer ?
#
loop_
_entity_poly.entity_id
_entity_poly.type
_entity_poly.pdbx_seq_one_letter_code
_entity_poly.pdbx_strand_id
1 'polypeptide(L)' 'MRAVRRCNATGIFSWIGSDGWSARDLVSVGNEPEVEGTLSVQPQANPVNGFEEYFLNLTVENNRRNPWFVGKY' A
#
# COMPACT_ATOMS: atom_id res chain seq x y z
N MET A 1 -12.35 5.41 -6.64
CA MET A 1 -12.26 5.38 -8.11
C MET A 1 -13.41 4.73 -8.84
N ARG A 2 -14.00 3.64 -8.34
CA ARG A 2 -15.20 3.02 -8.97
C ARG A 2 -16.32 4.00 -9.35
N ALA A 3 -16.60 5.03 -8.55
CA ALA A 3 -17.61 6.03 -8.86
C ALA A 3 -17.24 6.90 -10.08
N VAL A 4 -16.00 7.39 -10.14
CA VAL A 4 -15.46 8.17 -11.27
C VAL A 4 -15.59 7.37 -12.56
N ARG A 5 -15.21 6.09 -12.53
CA ARG A 5 -15.35 5.17 -13.66
C ARG A 5 -16.80 4.99 -14.09
N ARG A 6 -17.72 4.72 -13.15
CA ARG A 6 -19.16 4.56 -13.44
C ARG A 6 -19.77 5.82 -14.06
N CYS A 7 -19.25 7.00 -13.72
CA CYS A 7 -19.73 8.27 -14.26
C CYS A 7 -18.96 8.75 -15.50
N ASN A 8 -18.05 7.93 -16.05
CA ASN A 8 -17.16 8.31 -17.15
C ASN A 8 -16.43 9.64 -16.90
N ALA A 9 -15.97 9.86 -15.67
CA ALA A 9 -15.37 11.11 -15.21
C ALA A 9 -13.84 11.02 -15.02
N THR A 10 -13.21 10.03 -15.64
CA THR A 10 -11.76 9.83 -15.59
C THR A 10 -11.03 11.06 -16.14
N GLY A 11 -10.01 11.53 -15.41
CA GLY A 11 -9.24 12.73 -15.79
C GLY A 11 -9.94 14.08 -15.52
N ILE A 12 -11.18 14.08 -15.01
CA ILE A 12 -11.90 15.33 -14.71
C ILE A 12 -11.44 15.96 -13.38
N PHE A 13 -11.03 15.13 -12.43
CA PHE A 13 -10.66 15.57 -11.09
C PHE A 13 -9.17 15.34 -10.83
N SER A 14 -8.56 16.25 -10.08
CA SER A 14 -7.27 16.05 -9.46
C SER A 14 -7.45 15.64 -8.01
N TRP A 15 -6.63 14.71 -7.54
CA TRP A 15 -6.69 14.19 -6.18
C TRP A 15 -5.54 14.73 -5.35
N ILE A 16 -5.88 15.19 -4.15
CA ILE A 16 -4.93 15.47 -3.07
C ILE A 16 -5.28 14.54 -1.92
N GLY A 17 -4.52 13.45 -1.79
CA GLY A 17 -4.73 12.40 -0.81
C GLY A 17 -3.91 12.60 0.47
N SER A 18 -4.43 12.12 1.59
CA SER A 18 -3.62 11.98 2.81
C SER A 18 -2.67 10.77 2.71
N ASP A 19 -1.95 10.51 3.79
CA ASP A 19 -1.08 9.34 3.97
C ASP A 19 -1.76 7.99 3.70
N GLY A 20 -3.08 7.88 3.92
CA GLY A 20 -3.86 6.69 3.59
C GLY A 20 -3.88 6.35 2.10
N TRP A 21 -3.55 7.32 1.23
CA TRP A 21 -3.44 7.14 -0.22
C TRP A 21 -2.00 7.01 -0.72
N SER A 22 -1.04 7.33 0.15
CA SER A 22 0.38 7.20 -0.18
C SER A 22 0.82 5.73 -0.18
N ALA A 23 1.59 5.34 -1.18
CA ALA A 23 2.33 4.07 -1.26
C ALA A 23 1.52 2.77 -1.03
N ARG A 24 0.19 2.79 -1.26
CA ARG A 24 -0.66 1.60 -1.14
C ARG A 24 -1.18 1.16 -2.50
N ASP A 25 -0.82 -0.07 -2.87
CA ASP A 25 -1.36 -0.78 -4.03
C ASP A 25 -2.89 -0.79 -4.07
N LEU A 26 -3.54 -0.81 -2.89
CA LEU A 26 -4.99 -0.82 -2.78
C LEU A 26 -5.68 0.38 -3.46
N VAL A 27 -5.00 1.52 -3.55
CA VAL A 27 -5.57 2.74 -4.16
C VAL A 27 -5.38 2.74 -5.66
N SER A 28 -4.19 2.40 -6.13
CA SER A 28 -3.81 2.47 -7.54
C SER A 28 -4.18 1.22 -8.33
N VAL A 29 -3.96 0.02 -7.80
CA VAL A 29 -4.12 -1.24 -8.54
C VAL A 29 -5.56 -1.42 -9.02
N GLY A 30 -5.73 -1.51 -10.34
CA GLY A 30 -7.02 -1.61 -11.02
C GLY A 30 -7.81 -0.29 -11.11
N ASN A 31 -7.23 0.82 -10.68
CA ASN A 31 -7.77 2.18 -10.74
C ASN A 31 -6.79 3.20 -11.32
N GLU A 32 -5.74 2.73 -11.99
CA GLU A 32 -4.63 3.53 -12.49
C GLU A 32 -5.10 4.74 -13.31
N PRO A 33 -6.05 4.59 -14.27
CA PRO A 33 -6.53 5.73 -15.06
C PRO A 33 -7.23 6.81 -14.22
N GLU A 34 -7.94 6.43 -13.14
CA GLU A 34 -8.69 7.37 -12.32
C GLU A 34 -7.82 8.07 -11.25
N VAL A 35 -6.67 7.50 -10.89
CA VAL A 35 -5.75 8.06 -9.89
C VAL A 35 -4.57 8.79 -10.52
N GLU A 36 -4.40 8.76 -11.84
CA GLU A 36 -3.26 9.37 -12.52
C GLU A 36 -3.12 10.86 -12.14
N GLY A 37 -1.90 11.28 -11.82
CA GLY A 37 -1.61 12.65 -11.38
C GLY A 37 -2.00 12.98 -9.93
N THR A 38 -2.43 11.99 -9.13
CA THR A 38 -2.69 12.18 -7.69
C THR A 38 -1.44 12.66 -6.97
N LEU A 39 -1.60 13.70 -6.14
CA LEU A 39 -0.61 14.08 -5.14
C LEU A 39 -1.04 13.54 -3.78
N SER A 40 -0.14 12.88 -3.07
CA SER A 40 -0.39 12.44 -1.69
C SER A 40 0.74 12.88 -0.77
N VAL A 41 0.41 13.16 0.48
CA VAL A 41 1.39 13.45 1.52
C VAL A 41 1.59 12.22 2.39
N GLN A 42 2.83 11.95 2.80
CA GLN A 42 3.13 10.94 3.81
C GLN A 42 4.10 11.52 4.83
N PRO A 43 3.98 11.18 6.13
CA PRO A 43 5.03 11.46 7.08
C PRO A 43 6.35 10.84 6.61
N GLN A 44 7.45 11.56 6.80
CA GLN A 44 8.77 11.02 6.50
C GLN A 44 9.06 9.84 7.44
N ALA A 45 9.35 8.68 6.86
CA ALA A 45 9.74 7.49 7.59
C ALA A 45 11.20 7.17 7.27
N ASN A 46 11.94 6.71 8.28
CA ASN A 46 13.31 6.23 8.13
C ASN A 46 13.35 4.72 8.38
N PRO A 47 14.23 3.97 7.69
CA PRO A 47 14.43 2.56 7.98
C PRO A 47 14.84 2.34 9.44
N VAL A 48 14.34 1.27 10.05
CA VAL A 48 14.77 0.84 11.38
C VAL A 48 15.97 -0.10 11.21
N ASN A 49 17.13 0.31 11.73
CA ASN A 49 18.36 -0.49 11.63
C ASN A 49 18.15 -1.91 12.17
N GLY A 50 18.55 -2.91 11.39
CA GLY A 50 18.43 -4.33 11.72
C GLY A 50 17.02 -4.92 11.57
N PHE A 51 15.99 -4.11 11.33
CA PHE A 51 14.63 -4.64 11.16
C PHE A 51 14.50 -5.50 9.90
N GLU A 52 15.09 -5.06 8.78
CA GLU A 52 15.04 -5.80 7.52
C GLU A 52 15.74 -7.16 7.64
N GLU A 53 16.96 -7.19 8.16
CA GLU A 53 17.71 -8.42 8.42
C GLU A 53 16.95 -9.35 9.39
N TYR A 54 16.42 -8.81 10.49
CA TYR A 54 15.60 -9.58 11.41
C TYR A 54 14.37 -10.19 10.72
N PHE A 55 13.60 -9.37 9.99
CA PHE A 55 12.32 -9.76 9.43
C PHE A 55 12.47 -10.75 8.27
N LEU A 56 13.48 -10.57 7.41
CA LEU A 56 13.75 -11.46 6.28
C LEU A 56 14.31 -12.83 6.72
N ASN A 57 14.89 -12.94 7.90
CA ASN A 57 15.38 -14.21 8.46
C ASN A 57 14.29 -15.00 9.22
N LEU A 58 13.07 -14.49 9.32
CA LEU A 58 11.95 -15.24 9.92
C LEU A 58 11.44 -16.31 8.96
N THR A 59 11.29 -17.52 9.47
CA THR A 59 10.67 -18.66 8.78
C THR A 59 9.47 -19.16 9.59
N VAL A 60 8.60 -19.94 8.96
CA VAL A 60 7.41 -20.50 9.62
C VAL A 60 7.82 -21.38 10.80
N GLU A 61 8.96 -22.06 10.71
CA GLU A 61 9.50 -22.96 11.73
C GLU A 61 10.08 -22.22 12.94
N ASN A 62 10.70 -21.06 12.69
CA ASN A 62 11.43 -20.30 13.72
C ASN A 62 10.60 -19.19 14.38
N ASN A 63 9.50 -18.74 13.76
CA ASN A 63 8.66 -17.64 14.28
C ASN A 63 7.44 -18.13 15.09
N ARG A 64 7.68 -18.93 16.14
CA ARG A 64 6.62 -19.57 16.93
C ARG A 64 5.70 -18.62 17.71
N ARG A 65 6.10 -17.35 17.85
CA ARG A 65 5.36 -16.33 18.64
C ARG A 65 4.23 -15.68 17.87
N ASN A 66 4.26 -15.71 16.53
CA ASN A 66 3.29 -15.03 15.69
C ASN A 66 2.25 -16.04 15.16
N PRO A 67 1.02 -16.08 15.70
CA PRO A 67 0.01 -17.06 15.28
C PRO A 67 -0.50 -16.83 13.85
N TRP A 68 -0.20 -15.68 13.24
CA TRP A 68 -0.55 -15.38 11.85
C TRP A 68 0.57 -15.68 10.85
N PHE A 69 1.77 -16.04 11.33
CA PHE A 69 2.92 -16.37 10.46
C PHE A 69 2.94 -17.85 10.11
N VAL A 70 1.91 -18.28 9.38
CA VAL A 70 1.68 -19.68 9.01
C VAL A 70 2.09 -19.92 7.56
N GLY A 71 2.61 -21.11 7.26
CA GLY A 71 2.85 -21.55 5.89
C GLY A 71 1.53 -21.71 5.14
N LYS A 72 1.49 -21.33 3.85
CA LYS A 72 0.37 -21.71 2.99
C LYS A 72 0.51 -23.20 2.65
N TYR A 73 -0.59 -23.93 2.82
CA TYR A 73 -0.74 -25.28 2.25
C TYR A 73 -0.68 -25.24 0.73
#